data_AF-A0AAP5ME59-F1
#
_entry.id   AF-A0AAP5ME59-F1
#
_cell.length_a   1.000
_cell.length_b   1.000
_cell.length_c   1.000
_cell.angle_alpha   90.00
_cell.angle_beta   90.00
_cell.angle_gamma   90.00
#
_symmetry.space_group_name_H-M   'P 1'
#
loop_
_entity.id
_entity.type
_entity.pdbx_description
1 polymer ?
#
loop_
_entity_poly.entity_id
_entity_poly.type
_entity_poly.pdbx_seq_one_letter_code
_entity_poly.pdbx_strand_id
1 'polypeptide(L)'
;MEYKLLSLEEFNEYANNASMRIETWKTEYGILQKMFLAGQLLQKTPSPRPFQLGQVCDGTTNTCVIALFILYCRASKLDPQDIMETAYPVNDWSHFTAEYQQKQITAAQMEGIEVPKSWKSPRELDRLCVSLREINLHQLANILEKSARQRPSAALLSLAA
;
A
#
# COMPACT_ATOMS: atom_id res chain seq x y z
N MET A 1 6.55 -7.55 -29.01
CA MET A 1 5.50 -6.56 -29.30
C MET A 1 6.20 -5.21 -29.29
N GLU A 2 6.38 -4.58 -30.45
CA GLU A 2 7.03 -3.27 -30.54
C GLU A 2 6.02 -2.18 -30.23
N TYR A 3 6.42 -1.23 -29.38
CA TYR A 3 5.60 -0.08 -29.01
C TYR A 3 6.03 1.14 -29.82
N LYS A 4 5.10 1.75 -30.55
CA LYS A 4 5.30 3.04 -31.22
C LYS A 4 4.65 4.13 -30.38
N LEU A 5 5.43 5.11 -29.96
CA LEU A 5 4.90 6.34 -29.36
C LEU A 5 4.38 7.24 -30.48
N LEU A 6 3.15 7.72 -30.35
CA LEU A 6 2.55 8.69 -31.27
C LEU A 6 3.03 10.10 -30.92
N SER A 7 3.16 10.95 -31.94
CA SER A 7 3.31 12.38 -31.75
C SER A 7 2.02 13.01 -31.20
N LEU A 8 2.14 14.20 -30.60
CA LEU A 8 1.01 14.93 -30.02
C LEU A 8 -0.06 15.29 -31.08
N GLU A 9 0.37 15.54 -32.32
CA GLU A 9 -0.50 15.90 -33.44
C GLU A 9 -1.26 14.67 -33.95
N GLU A 10 -0.58 13.54 -34.13
CA GLU A 10 -1.20 12.24 -34.41
C GLU A 10 -2.18 11.86 -33.29
N PHE A 11 -1.83 12.09 -32.02
CA PHE A 11 -2.72 11.82 -30.89
C PHE A 11 -3.99 12.69 -30.94
N ASN A 12 -3.87 13.98 -31.24
CA ASN A 12 -5.00 14.90 -31.30
C ASN A 12 -5.94 14.62 -32.48
N GLU A 13 -5.38 14.32 -33.67
CA GLU A 13 -6.15 13.93 -34.85
C GLU A 13 -6.89 12.59 -34.62
N TYR A 14 -6.24 11.67 -33.89
CA TYR A 14 -6.79 10.38 -33.51
C TYR A 14 -7.83 10.45 -32.38
N ALA A 15 -7.67 11.37 -31.42
CA ALA A 15 -8.63 11.61 -30.33
C ALA A 15 -9.91 12.32 -30.80
N ASN A 16 -9.81 13.16 -31.84
CA ASN A 16 -10.94 13.91 -32.40
C ASN A 16 -11.90 13.05 -33.24
N ASN A 17 -11.47 11.88 -33.71
CA ASN A 17 -12.35 10.86 -34.30
C ASN A 17 -12.80 9.88 -33.20
N ALA A 18 -14.04 10.04 -32.72
CA ALA A 18 -14.71 9.42 -31.56
C ALA A 18 -14.64 7.87 -31.39
N SER A 19 -13.85 7.18 -32.19
CA SER A 19 -13.54 5.76 -32.12
C SER A 19 -12.59 5.38 -30.97
N MET A 20 -11.68 6.27 -30.54
CA MET A 20 -10.82 6.00 -29.39
C MET A 20 -11.42 6.54 -28.10
N ARG A 21 -11.55 5.69 -27.08
CA ARG A 21 -11.90 6.12 -25.71
C ARG A 21 -10.91 5.59 -24.69
N ILE A 22 -10.60 6.42 -23.71
CA ILE A 22 -9.81 6.02 -22.54
C ILE A 22 -10.77 5.99 -21.35
N GLU A 23 -10.88 4.82 -20.72
CA GLU A 23 -11.65 4.65 -19.50
C GLU A 23 -10.70 4.40 -18.33
N THR A 24 -10.96 5.06 -17.21
CA THR A 24 -10.22 4.86 -15.96
C THR A 24 -11.09 4.07 -15.00
N TRP A 25 -10.63 2.88 -14.62
CA TRP A 25 -11.31 1.98 -13.73
C TRP A 25 -10.53 1.88 -12.42
N LYS A 26 -11.21 2.09 -11.29
CA LYS A 26 -10.66 1.70 -9.99
C LYS A 26 -10.76 0.17 -9.88
N THR A 27 -9.64 -0.50 -9.65
CA THR A 27 -9.58 -1.93 -9.39
C THR A 27 -9.16 -2.16 -7.93
N GLU A 28 -9.15 -3.41 -7.50
CA GLU A 28 -8.58 -3.80 -6.21
C GLU A 28 -7.06 -3.54 -6.12
N TYR A 29 -6.39 -3.34 -7.26
CA TYR A 29 -4.94 -3.12 -7.40
C TYR A 29 -4.61 -1.71 -7.92
N GLY A 30 -5.41 -0.71 -7.56
CA GLY A 30 -5.18 0.69 -7.94
C GLY A 30 -6.00 1.16 -9.14
N ILE A 31 -5.35 1.84 -10.08
CA ILE A 31 -6.01 2.44 -11.25
C ILE A 31 -5.63 1.69 -12.51
N LEU A 32 -6.64 1.20 -13.21
CA LEU A 32 -6.51 0.59 -14.51
C LEU A 32 -6.99 1.55 -15.59
N GLN A 33 -6.10 1.94 -16.49
CA GLN A 33 -6.47 2.64 -17.70
C GLN A 33 -6.70 1.63 -18.82
N LYS A 34 -7.88 1.69 -19.42
CA LYS A 34 -8.24 0.90 -20.61
C LYS A 34 -8.39 1.84 -21.78
N MET A 35 -7.68 1.54 -22.86
CA MET A 35 -7.83 2.22 -24.14
C MET A 35 -8.60 1.32 -25.08
N PHE A 36 -9.68 1.84 -25.64
CA PHE A 36 -10.49 1.15 -26.63
C PHE A 36 -10.43 1.88 -27.97
N LEU A 37 -10.52 1.13 -29.08
CA LEU A 37 -10.73 1.63 -30.43
C LEU A 37 -11.94 0.94 -31.04
N ALA A 38 -12.92 1.71 -31.51
CA ALA A 38 -14.17 1.21 -32.08
C ALA A 38 -14.85 0.14 -31.19
N GLY A 39 -14.78 0.32 -29.86
CA GLY A 39 -15.33 -0.61 -28.88
C GLY A 39 -14.46 -1.81 -28.54
N GLN A 40 -13.33 -2.04 -29.23
CA GLN A 40 -12.38 -3.10 -28.92
C GLN A 40 -11.29 -2.63 -27.96
N LEU A 41 -10.94 -3.44 -26.94
CA LEU A 41 -9.85 -3.13 -26.01
C LEU A 41 -8.50 -3.25 -26.73
N LEU A 42 -7.82 -2.13 -26.92
CA LEU A 42 -6.48 -2.09 -27.51
C LEU A 42 -5.39 -2.29 -26.47
N GLN A 43 -5.52 -1.59 -25.34
CA GLN A 43 -4.48 -1.56 -24.33
C GLN A 43 -5.11 -1.51 -22.94
N LYS A 44 -4.48 -2.26 -22.03
CA LYS A 44 -4.83 -2.27 -20.61
C LYS A 44 -3.54 -2.00 -19.85
N THR A 45 -3.41 -0.79 -19.34
CA THR A 45 -2.21 -0.34 -18.62
C THR A 45 -2.59 -0.11 -17.15
N PRO A 46 -2.00 -0.88 -16.22
CA PRO A 46 -1.97 -0.47 -14.82
C PRO A 46 -1.24 0.88 -14.74
N SER A 47 -1.86 1.89 -14.14
CA SER A 47 -1.16 3.12 -13.80
C SER A 47 -0.60 2.93 -12.39
N PRO A 48 0.70 2.59 -12.23
CA PRO A 48 1.27 2.42 -10.91
C PRO A 48 1.20 3.76 -10.19
N ARG A 49 0.52 3.78 -9.04
CA ARG A 49 0.63 4.84 -8.05
C ARG A 49 1.49 4.28 -6.93
N PRO A 50 2.83 4.30 -7.07
CA PRO A 50 3.69 3.75 -6.05
C PRO A 50 3.41 4.48 -4.73
N PHE A 51 2.93 3.73 -3.75
CA PHE A 51 2.62 4.30 -2.45
C PHE A 51 3.90 4.38 -1.63
N GLN A 52 4.27 5.59 -1.24
CA GLN A 52 5.38 5.83 -0.32
C GLN A 52 4.87 5.92 1.11
N LEU A 53 5.62 5.35 2.05
CA LEU A 53 5.30 5.43 3.47
C LEU A 53 5.10 6.89 3.92
N GLY A 54 4.00 7.21 4.59
CA GLY A 54 3.68 8.59 5.01
C GLY A 54 3.26 9.53 3.88
N GLN A 55 3.06 9.04 2.66
CA GLN A 55 2.31 9.75 1.61
C GLN A 55 0.84 9.87 2.04
N VAL A 56 0.19 10.94 1.61
CA VAL A 56 -1.26 11.13 1.79
C VAL A 56 -2.02 9.95 1.17
N CYS A 57 -2.85 9.30 1.97
CA CYS A 57 -3.62 8.13 1.62
C CYS A 57 -5.05 8.53 1.21
N ASP A 58 -5.63 7.73 0.33
CA ASP A 58 -7.08 7.69 0.12
C ASP A 58 -7.55 6.23 0.16
N GLY A 59 -8.85 5.97 -0.01
CA GLY A 59 -9.38 4.60 -0.01
C GLY A 59 -8.90 3.72 -1.19
N THR A 60 -7.95 4.15 -2.02
CA THR A 60 -7.27 3.33 -3.05
C THR A 60 -5.95 2.76 -2.56
N THR A 61 -5.36 3.29 -1.46
CA THR A 61 -4.04 2.88 -0.97
C THR A 61 -4.09 2.01 0.28
N ASN A 62 -5.29 1.59 0.72
CA ASN A 62 -5.48 0.77 1.92
C ASN A 62 -4.62 -0.51 1.89
N THR A 63 -4.61 -1.23 0.77
CA THR A 63 -3.80 -2.45 0.57
C THR A 63 -2.33 -2.19 0.86
N CYS A 64 -1.77 -1.12 0.28
CA CYS A 64 -0.39 -0.72 0.51
C CYS A 64 -0.10 -0.39 1.99
N VAL A 65 -0.97 0.38 2.64
CA VAL A 65 -0.78 0.75 4.06
C VAL A 65 -0.83 -0.50 4.96
N ILE A 66 -1.78 -1.42 4.72
CA ILE A 66 -1.88 -2.69 5.45
C ILE A 66 -0.64 -3.56 5.23
N ALA A 67 -0.14 -3.65 3.99
CA ALA A 67 1.09 -4.37 3.69
C ALA A 67 2.30 -3.79 4.43
N LEU A 68 2.45 -2.46 4.49
CA LEU A 68 3.52 -1.80 5.27
C LEU A 68 3.40 -2.08 6.76
N PHE A 69 2.18 -2.11 7.31
CA PHE A 69 1.93 -2.52 8.69
C PHE A 69 2.42 -3.97 8.96
N ILE A 70 2.04 -4.92 8.10
CA ILE A 70 2.46 -6.32 8.23
C ILE A 70 4.00 -6.42 8.16
N LEU A 71 4.62 -5.74 7.20
CA LEU A 71 6.08 -5.73 7.02
C LEU A 71 6.80 -5.11 8.23
N TYR A 72 6.27 -4.02 8.78
CA TYR A 72 6.79 -3.42 10.01
C TYR A 72 6.72 -4.40 11.18
N CYS A 73 5.57 -5.02 11.42
CA CYS A 73 5.40 -6.00 12.50
C CYS A 73 6.40 -7.15 12.38
N ARG A 74 6.54 -7.74 11.19
CA ARG A 74 7.52 -8.81 10.92
C ARG A 74 8.95 -8.34 11.18
N ALA A 75 9.35 -7.17 10.68
CA ALA A 75 10.68 -6.60 10.91
C ALA A 75 10.95 -6.32 12.40
N SER A 76 9.88 -6.04 13.14
CA SER A 76 9.85 -5.75 14.57
C SER A 76 9.70 -6.99 15.47
N LYS A 77 9.58 -8.19 14.90
CA LYS A 77 9.23 -9.43 15.63
C LYS A 77 7.93 -9.33 16.44
N LEU A 78 6.95 -8.60 15.90
CA LEU A 78 5.58 -8.56 16.41
C LEU A 78 4.69 -9.43 15.51
N ASP A 79 3.67 -10.07 16.08
CA ASP A 79 2.62 -10.72 15.29
C ASP A 79 1.62 -9.66 14.78
N PRO A 80 1.46 -9.48 13.45
CA PRO A 80 0.47 -8.56 12.91
C PRO A 80 -0.97 -8.88 13.38
N GLN A 81 -1.31 -10.16 13.55
CA GLN A 81 -2.65 -10.57 13.96
C GLN A 81 -2.93 -10.16 15.41
N ASP A 82 -2.02 -10.46 16.34
CA ASP A 82 -2.16 -10.05 17.75
C ASP A 82 -2.33 -8.54 17.89
N ILE A 83 -1.58 -7.76 17.10
CA ILE A 83 -1.66 -6.30 17.10
C ILE A 83 -3.02 -5.82 16.56
N MET A 84 -3.57 -6.46 15.51
CA MET A 84 -4.90 -6.17 14.97
C MET A 84 -6.01 -6.49 15.98
N GLU A 85 -5.95 -7.66 16.62
CA GLU A 85 -6.90 -8.11 17.64
C GLU A 85 -6.88 -7.18 18.86
N THR A 86 -5.69 -6.76 19.29
CA THR A 86 -5.53 -5.80 20.39
C THR A 86 -6.13 -4.43 20.04
N ALA A 87 -5.94 -3.96 18.80
CA ALA A 87 -6.46 -2.68 18.36
C ALA A 87 -7.99 -2.68 18.18
N TYR A 88 -8.56 -3.82 17.79
CA TYR A 88 -9.98 -3.97 17.46
C TYR A 88 -10.55 -5.28 18.05
N PRO A 89 -10.71 -5.37 19.38
CA PRO A 89 -11.06 -6.63 20.06
C PRO A 89 -12.48 -7.12 19.81
N VAL A 90 -13.35 -6.28 19.26
CA VAL A 90 -14.75 -6.61 18.94
C VAL A 90 -14.93 -7.19 17.53
N ASN A 91 -13.87 -7.19 16.70
CA ASN A 91 -13.92 -7.68 15.33
C ASN A 91 -13.41 -9.13 15.27
N ASP A 92 -13.97 -9.92 14.36
CA ASP A 92 -13.45 -11.25 14.04
C ASP A 92 -12.28 -11.15 13.07
N TRP A 93 -11.07 -11.40 13.58
CA TRP A 93 -9.82 -11.40 12.81
C TRP A 93 -9.32 -12.80 12.43
N SER A 94 -10.14 -13.84 12.58
CA SER A 94 -9.77 -15.22 12.20
C SER A 94 -9.36 -15.37 10.73
N HIS A 95 -9.83 -14.46 9.87
CA HIS A 95 -9.48 -14.39 8.46
C HIS A 95 -8.11 -13.72 8.20
N PHE A 96 -7.52 -13.02 9.18
CA PHE A 96 -6.25 -12.29 9.05
C PHE A 96 -5.02 -13.21 9.18
N THR A 97 -5.12 -14.39 8.59
CA THR A 97 -4.10 -15.45 8.62
C THR A 97 -2.81 -15.04 7.91
N ALA A 98 -1.73 -15.81 8.13
CA ALA A 98 -0.47 -15.61 7.42
C ALA A 98 -0.63 -15.65 5.88
N GLU A 99 -1.54 -16.47 5.36
CA GLU A 99 -1.86 -16.53 3.93
C GLU A 99 -2.52 -15.23 3.44
N TYR A 100 -3.52 -14.73 4.19
CA TYR A 100 -4.17 -13.46 3.87
C TYR A 100 -3.19 -12.30 3.92
N GLN A 101 -2.35 -12.23 4.96
CA GLN A 101 -1.29 -11.23 5.08
C GLN A 101 -0.34 -11.27 3.88
N GLN A 102 0.04 -12.47 3.41
CA GLN A 102 0.88 -12.59 2.23
C GLN A 102 0.18 -12.13 0.95
N LYS A 103 -1.13 -12.39 0.80
CA LYS A 103 -1.92 -11.86 -0.31
C LYS A 103 -1.94 -10.33 -0.32
N GLN A 104 -2.09 -9.69 0.85
CA GLN A 104 -2.01 -8.22 0.97
C GLN A 104 -0.65 -7.67 0.52
N ILE A 105 0.45 -8.32 0.92
CA ILE A 105 1.80 -7.92 0.49
C ILE A 105 1.97 -8.06 -1.02
N THR A 106 1.55 -9.19 -1.60
CA THR A 106 1.66 -9.43 -3.05
C THR A 106 0.82 -8.42 -3.84
N ALA A 107 -0.40 -8.13 -3.39
CA ALA A 107 -1.26 -7.12 -4.01
C ALA A 107 -0.60 -5.73 -3.98
N ALA A 108 -0.07 -5.31 -2.82
CA ALA A 108 0.64 -4.05 -2.69
C ALA A 108 1.91 -3.98 -3.57
N GLN A 109 2.63 -5.09 -3.74
CA GLN A 109 3.78 -5.16 -4.66
C GLN A 109 3.35 -4.95 -6.12
N MET A 110 2.21 -5.50 -6.53
CA MET A 110 1.63 -5.26 -7.85
C MET A 110 1.16 -3.80 -8.04
N GLU A 111 0.74 -3.14 -6.95
CA GLU A 111 0.41 -1.70 -6.93
C GLU A 111 1.65 -0.79 -6.96
N GLY A 112 2.84 -1.35 -6.75
CA GLY A 112 4.11 -0.61 -6.75
C GLY A 112 4.48 -0.01 -5.40
N ILE A 113 4.05 -0.62 -4.29
CA ILE A 113 4.43 -0.20 -2.92
C ILE A 113 5.94 0.06 -2.77
N GLU A 114 6.29 1.19 -2.18
CA GLU A 114 7.67 1.49 -1.79
C GLU A 114 7.90 1.12 -0.32
N VAL A 115 8.69 0.06 -0.10
CA VAL A 115 9.06 -0.41 1.24
C VAL A 115 10.32 0.32 1.71
N PRO A 116 10.37 0.87 2.94
CA PRO A 116 11.58 1.49 3.46
C PRO A 116 12.72 0.46 3.58
N LYS A 117 13.95 0.89 3.28
CA LYS A 117 15.14 0.02 3.38
C LYS A 117 15.42 -0.47 4.81
N SER A 118 14.91 0.23 5.82
CA SER A 118 15.07 -0.12 7.23
C SER A 118 13.92 0.42 8.07
N TRP A 119 13.45 -0.38 9.03
CA TRP A 119 12.47 0.01 10.05
C TRP A 119 13.10 0.45 11.38
N LYS A 120 14.42 0.68 11.42
CA LYS A 120 15.15 1.02 12.65
C LYS A 120 14.93 2.46 13.11
N SER A 121 14.56 3.36 12.20
CA SER A 121 14.36 4.77 12.52
C SER A 121 12.96 4.99 13.09
N PRO A 122 12.81 5.71 14.22
CA PRO A 122 11.51 6.13 14.74
C PRO A 122 10.65 6.86 13.70
N ARG A 123 11.30 7.58 12.77
CA ARG A 123 10.63 8.30 11.69
C ARG A 123 9.79 7.39 10.79
N GLU A 124 10.22 6.16 10.53
CA GLU A 124 9.44 5.26 9.67
C GLU A 124 8.18 4.74 10.38
N LEU A 125 8.26 4.54 11.70
CA LEU A 125 7.08 4.24 12.51
C LEU A 125 6.11 5.43 12.52
N ASP A 126 6.59 6.65 12.73
CA ASP A 126 5.74 7.84 12.73
C ASP A 126 5.00 7.99 11.39
N ARG A 127 5.71 7.81 10.28
CA ARG A 127 5.11 7.84 8.93
C ARG A 127 4.08 6.73 8.72
N LEU A 128 4.34 5.52 9.23
CA LEU A 128 3.36 4.42 9.20
C LEU A 128 2.10 4.78 9.97
N CYS A 129 2.25 5.33 11.17
CA CYS A 129 1.13 5.74 12.00
C CYS A 129 0.31 6.87 11.37
N VAL A 130 0.94 7.79 10.65
CA VAL A 130 0.22 8.80 9.83
C VAL A 130 -0.62 8.10 8.77
N SER A 131 -0.04 7.24 7.94
CA SER A 131 -0.77 6.54 6.89
C SER A 131 -1.92 5.67 7.42
N LEU A 132 -1.71 5.00 8.56
CA LEU A 132 -2.76 4.23 9.23
C LEU A 132 -3.94 5.11 9.65
N ARG A 133 -3.68 6.30 10.19
CA ARG A 133 -4.74 7.24 10.58
C ARG A 133 -5.52 7.76 9.38
N GLU A 134 -4.84 8.03 8.26
CA GLU A 134 -5.51 8.51 7.04
C GLU A 134 -6.48 7.48 6.45
N ILE A 135 -6.21 6.19 6.63
CA ILE A 135 -7.13 5.11 6.25
C ILE A 135 -8.10 4.70 7.38
N ASN A 136 -8.29 5.58 8.37
CA ASN A 136 -9.16 5.42 9.54
C ASN A 136 -8.77 4.29 10.51
N LEU A 137 -7.52 3.83 10.50
CA LEU A 137 -7.00 2.82 11.44
C LEU A 137 -6.31 3.45 12.66
N HIS A 138 -7.00 4.36 13.34
CA HIS A 138 -6.45 5.15 14.45
C HIS A 138 -6.02 4.29 15.66
N GLN A 139 -6.82 3.29 16.02
CA GLN A 139 -6.51 2.43 17.17
C GLN A 139 -5.25 1.61 16.90
N LEU A 140 -5.09 1.12 15.67
CA LEU A 140 -3.90 0.39 15.26
C LEU A 140 -2.64 1.25 15.38
N ALA A 141 -2.68 2.49 14.88
CA ALA A 141 -1.59 3.44 15.02
C ALA A 141 -1.21 3.67 16.50
N ASN A 142 -2.20 3.82 17.39
CA ASN A 142 -1.96 4.02 18.82
C ASN A 142 -1.32 2.80 19.50
N ILE A 143 -1.74 1.58 19.15
CA ILE A 143 -1.14 0.35 19.67
C ILE A 143 0.33 0.25 19.23
N LEU A 144 0.62 0.50 17.96
CA LEU A 144 1.99 0.46 17.45
C LEU A 144 2.93 1.45 18.15
N GLU A 145 2.46 2.69 18.37
CA GLU A 145 3.23 3.71 19.11
C GLU A 145 3.51 3.28 20.55
N LYS A 146 2.53 2.66 21.23
CA LYS A 146 2.71 2.14 22.59
C LYS A 146 3.70 0.97 22.61
N SER A 147 3.53 0.00 21.72
CA SER A 147 4.41 -1.18 21.63
C SER A 147 5.86 -0.80 21.31
N ALA A 148 6.09 0.25 20.53
CA ALA A 148 7.44 0.74 20.25
C ALA A 148 8.11 1.39 21.46
N ARG A 149 7.36 2.14 22.28
CA ARG A 149 7.88 2.79 23.51
C ARG A 149 8.23 1.82 24.62
N GLN A 150 7.56 0.66 24.66
CA GLN A 150 7.79 -0.37 25.67
C GLN A 150 9.00 -1.25 25.39
N ARG A 151 9.64 -1.13 24.21
CA ARG A 151 10.88 -1.86 23.94
C ARG A 151 12.02 -1.26 24.77
N PRO A 152 12.68 -2.05 25.64
CA PRO A 152 13.89 -1.58 26.28
C PRO A 152 14.90 -1.23 25.19
N SER A 153 15.46 -0.02 25.26
CA SER A 153 16.54 0.38 24.36
C SER A 153 17.64 -0.68 24.43
N ALA A 154 18.07 -1.20 23.28
CA ALA A 154 19.19 -2.14 23.23
C ALA A 154 20.46 -1.57 23.91
N ALA A 155 20.58 -0.24 24.01
CA ALA A 155 21.63 0.44 24.75
C ALA A 155 21.56 0.28 26.28
N LEU A 156 20.40 -0.04 26.84
CA LEU A 156 20.25 -0.32 28.28
C LEU A 156 20.58 -1.78 28.65
N LEU A 157 20.51 -2.71 27.69
CA LEU A 157 20.83 -4.12 27.92
C LEU A 157 22.34 -4.42 27.83
N SER A 158 23.13 -3.57 27.16
CA SER A 158 24.59 -3.70 27.10
C SER A 158 25.34 -3.05 28.27
N LEU A 159 24.63 -2.37 29.18
CA LEU A 159 25.19 -1.77 30.40
C LEU A 159 24.89 -2.60 31.66
N ALA A 160 24.18 -3.72 31.51
CA ALA A 160 23.78 -4.61 32.60
C ALA A 160 24.40 -6.02 32.48
N ALA A 161 25.37 -6.21 31.57
CA ALA A 161 26.17 -7.42 31.38
C ALA A 161 27.64 -7.10 31.64
#